data_AF-A0A538A2B2-F1
#
_entry.id   AF-A0A538A2B2-F1
#
_cell.length_a   1.000
_cell.length_b   1.000
_cell.length_c   1.000
_cell.angle_alpha   90.00
_cell.angle_beta   90.00
_cell.angle_gamma   90.00
#
_symmetry.space_group_name_H-M   'P 1'
#
loop_
_entity.id
_entity.type
_entity.pdbx_description
1 polymer ?
#
loop_
_entity_poly.entity_id
_entity_poly.type
_entity_poly.pdbx_seq_one_letter_code
_entity_poly.pdbx_strand_id
1 'polypeptide(L)' 'MIEEIMPWLRESTGFRGLIRLANAETGKVLAITLWATEQDLDDSAEAAKRLTELTATGIGASWISVENFEVSLFDVAP' A
#
# COMPACT_ATOMS: atom_id res chain seq x y z
N MET A 1 1.91 -10.92 -5.41
CA MET A 1 1.98 -9.44 -5.38
C MET A 1 1.46 -8.91 -4.03
N ILE A 2 0.20 -8.47 -3.87
CA ILE A 2 -0.26 -7.96 -2.54
C ILE A 2 -0.25 -9.05 -1.45
N GLU A 3 -0.71 -10.25 -1.77
CA GLU A 3 -0.69 -11.38 -0.82
C GLU A 3 0.72 -11.76 -0.33
N GLU A 4 1.76 -11.48 -1.13
CA GLU A 4 3.15 -11.78 -0.75
C GLU A 4 3.69 -10.78 0.26
N ILE A 5 3.20 -9.53 0.24
CA ILE A 5 3.62 -8.48 1.18
C ILE A 5 2.75 -8.43 2.43
N MET A 6 1.59 -9.10 2.43
CA MET A 6 0.66 -9.11 3.57
C MET A 6 1.28 -9.63 4.88
N PRO A 7 2.09 -10.70 4.91
CA PRO A 7 2.73 -11.14 6.14
C PRO A 7 3.63 -10.06 6.74
N TRP A 8 4.50 -9.47 5.92
CA TRP A 8 5.40 -8.40 6.32
C TRP A 8 4.64 -7.14 6.78
N LEU A 9 3.60 -6.72 6.04
CA LEU A 9 2.77 -5.58 6.43
C LEU A 9 2.10 -5.81 7.79
N ARG A 10 1.58 -7.02 8.04
CA ARG A 10 0.95 -7.36 9.33
C ARG A 10 1.95 -7.39 10.49
N GLU A 11 3.21 -7.70 10.22
CA GLU A 11 4.29 -7.69 11.21
C GLU A 11 4.91 -6.29 11.40
N SER A 12 4.64 -5.36 10.49
CA SER A 12 5.18 -4.00 10.55
C SER A 12 4.52 -3.21 11.69
N THR A 13 5.36 -2.55 12.49
CA THR A 13 4.91 -1.67 13.57
C THR A 13 3.95 -0.63 13.04
N GLY A 14 2.84 -0.42 13.74
CA GLY A 14 1.87 0.62 13.41
C GLY A 14 0.92 0.29 12.24
N PHE A 15 1.05 -0.84 11.55
CA PHE A 15 0.11 -1.21 10.48
C PHE A 15 -1.33 -1.38 11.02
N ARG A 16 -2.31 -0.77 10.35
CA ARG A 16 -3.73 -0.78 10.73
C ARG A 16 -4.62 -1.50 9.73
N GLY A 17 -4.19 -1.64 8.48
CA GLY A 17 -4.95 -2.36 7.47
C GLY A 17 -4.58 -1.98 6.05
N LEU A 18 -5.19 -2.68 5.10
CA LEU A 18 -5.06 -2.42 3.67
C LEU A 18 -6.44 -2.43 3.02
N ILE A 19 -6.67 -1.45 2.15
CA ILE A 19 -7.83 -1.38 1.26
C ILE A 19 -7.31 -1.53 -0.16
N ARG A 20 -7.88 -2.48 -0.90
CA ARG A 20 -7.56 -2.67 -2.32
C ARG A 20 -8.78 -2.34 -3.15
N LEU A 21 -8.59 -1.45 -4.12
CA LEU A 21 -9.58 -1.09 -5.12
C LEU A 21 -9.05 -1.55 -6.48
N ALA A 22 -9.87 -2.27 -7.24
CA ALA A 22 -9.51 -2.78 -8.55
C ALA A 22 -10.62 -2.49 -9.56
N ASN A 23 -10.24 -2.02 -10.74
CA ASN A 23 -11.11 -1.89 -11.89
C ASN A 23 -10.66 -2.91 -12.94
N ALA A 24 -11.48 -3.93 -13.18
CA ALA A 24 -11.17 -5.02 -14.10
C ALA A 24 -11.18 -4.59 -15.57
N GLU A 25 -12.00 -3.61 -15.95
CA GLU A 25 -12.12 -3.13 -17.33
C GLU A 25 -10.89 -2.34 -17.78
N THR A 26 -10.33 -1.53 -16.88
CA THR A 26 -9.15 -0.70 -17.15
C THR A 26 -7.84 -1.36 -16.71
N GLY A 27 -7.92 -2.45 -15.94
CA GLY A 27 -6.78 -3.09 -15.29
C GLY A 27 -6.15 -2.25 -14.15
N LYS A 28 -6.78 -1.14 -13.76
CA LYS A 28 -6.25 -0.25 -12.71
C LYS A 28 -6.42 -0.86 -11.32
N VAL A 29 -5.36 -0.84 -10.52
CA VAL A 29 -5.38 -1.24 -9.12
C VAL A 29 -4.83 -0.11 -8.26
N LEU A 30 -5.53 0.20 -7.17
CA LEU A 30 -5.09 1.09 -6.12
C LEU A 30 -5.05 0.30 -4.80
N ALA A 31 -3.94 0.42 -4.08
CA ALA A 31 -3.78 -0.14 -2.75
C ALA A 31 -3.53 1.01 -1.78
N ILE A 32 -4.27 1.02 -0.67
CA ILE A 32 -4.16 2.01 0.39
C ILE A 32 -3.76 1.24 1.65
N THR A 33 -2.66 1.61 2.28
CA THR A 33 -2.25 1.08 3.58
C THR A 33 -2.53 2.13 4.65
N LEU A 34 -3.02 1.68 5.79
CA LEU A 34 -3.36 2.53 6.94
C LEU A 34 -2.34 2.27 8.05
N TRP A 35 -1.88 3.35 8.69
CA TRP A 35 -0.82 3.32 9.69
C TRP A 35 -1.23 4.11 10.93
N ALA A 36 -0.65 3.77 12.08
CA ALA A 36 -0.96 4.38 13.36
C ALA A 36 -0.43 5.82 13.47
N THR A 37 0.75 6.06 12.91
CA THR A 37 1.43 7.35 12.92
C THR A 37 2.13 7.59 11.57
N GLU A 38 2.45 8.84 11.28
CA GLU A 38 3.26 9.20 10.11
C GLU A 38 4.66 8.56 10.18
N GLN A 39 5.26 8.47 11.38
CA GLN A 39 6.55 7.81 11.56
C GLN A 39 6.50 6.31 11.22
N ASP A 40 5.46 5.59 11.65
CA ASP A 40 5.28 4.18 11.31
C ASP A 40 5.10 3.99 9.78
N LEU A 41 4.41 4.94 9.14
CA LEU A 41 4.27 4.97 7.69
C LEU A 41 5.64 5.18 7.02
N ASP A 42 6.41 6.17 7.43
CA ASP A 42 7.71 6.48 6.82
C ASP A 42 8.72 5.34 6.97
N ASP A 43 8.78 4.72 8.16
CA ASP A 43 9.61 3.56 8.45
C ASP A 43 9.23 2.36 7.56
N SER A 44 7.94 2.23 7.22
CA SER A 44 7.44 1.20 6.29
C SER A 44 7.62 1.58 4.82
N ALA A 45 7.57 2.87 4.49
CA ALA A 45 7.54 3.40 3.13
C ALA A 45 8.90 3.26 2.43
N GLU A 46 10.02 3.44 3.14
CA GLU A 46 11.35 3.16 2.57
C GLU A 46 11.50 1.69 2.13
N ALA A 47 10.96 0.75 2.92
CA ALA A 47 11.00 -0.67 2.61
C ALA A 47 10.04 -1.02 1.44
N ALA A 48 8.83 -0.47 1.44
CA ALA A 48 7.86 -0.66 0.37
C ALA A 48 8.32 -0.05 -0.96
N LYS A 49 9.00 1.11 -0.92
CA LYS A 49 9.59 1.75 -2.09
C LYS A 49 10.69 0.90 -2.72
N ARG A 50 11.59 0.32 -1.92
CA ARG A 50 12.62 -0.61 -2.43
C ARG A 50 12.01 -1.86 -3.07
N LEU A 51 10.94 -2.41 -2.51
CA LEU A 51 10.24 -3.57 -3.09
C LEU A 51 9.54 -3.21 -4.40
N THR A 52 9.01 -2.00 -4.49
CA THR A 52 8.37 -1.46 -5.70
C THR A 52 9.39 -1.23 -6.81
N GLU A 53 10.55 -0.67 -6.51
CA GLU A 53 11.64 -0.46 -7.48
C GLU A 53 12.12 -1.80 -8.07
N LEU A 54 12.19 -2.86 -7.26
CA LEU A 54 12.55 -4.21 -7.71
C LEU A 54 11.47 -4.86 -8.60
N THR A 55 10.19 -4.58 -8.37
CA THR A 55 9.06 -5.18 -9.11
C THR A 55 8.68 -4.42 -10.38
N ALA A 56 8.89 -3.10 -10.45
CA ALA A 56 8.69 -2.27 -11.64
C ALA A 56 9.55 -2.68 -12.83
N THR A 57 10.67 -3.38 -12.58
CA THR A 57 11.57 -3.87 -13.63
C THR A 57 11.12 -5.22 -14.20
N GLY A 58 10.23 -5.96 -13.51
CA GLY A 58 9.85 -7.34 -13.87
C GLY A 58 8.42 -7.52 -14.39
N ILE A 59 7.55 -6.52 -14.21
CA ILE A 59 6.12 -6.63 -14.53
C ILE A 59 5.76 -5.38 -15.31
N GLY A 60 5.26 -5.52 -16.55
CA GLY A 60 4.90 -4.42 -17.46
C GLY A 60 3.74 -3.53 -16.99
N ALA A 61 3.54 -3.39 -15.69
CA ALA A 61 2.65 -2.43 -15.06
C ALA A 61 3.43 -1.12 -14.86
N SER A 62 2.95 -0.03 -15.47
CA SER A 62 3.42 1.31 -15.13
C SER A 62 2.93 1.65 -13.72
N TRP A 63 3.85 1.63 -12.75
CA TRP A 63 3.54 2.04 -11.39
C TRP A 63 3.36 3.56 -11.36
N ILE A 64 2.18 4.03 -10.95
CA ILE A 64 1.69 5.37 -11.33
C ILE A 64 2.14 6.47 -10.35
N SER A 65 2.11 6.24 -9.03
CA SER A 65 2.62 7.15 -7.98
C SER A 65 2.42 6.53 -6.58
N VAL A 66 3.22 6.99 -5.60
CA VAL A 66 2.89 6.88 -4.16
C VAL A 66 2.66 8.28 -3.64
N GLU A 67 1.57 8.42 -2.90
CA GLU A 67 1.18 9.66 -2.25
C GLU A 67 0.73 9.32 -0.82
N ASN A 68 1.15 10.15 0.13
CA ASN A 68 0.80 10.01 1.54
C ASN A 68 -0.35 10.96 1.87
N PHE A 69 -1.31 10.49 2.65
CA PHE A 69 -2.48 11.25 3.04
C PHE A 69 -2.80 11.04 4.53
N GLU A 70 -3.32 12.10 5.15
CA GLU A 70 -3.92 12.01 6.48
C GLU A 70 -5.39 11.59 6.38
N VAL A 71 -5.80 10.63 7.21
CA VAL A 71 -7.18 10.16 7.26
C VAL A 71 -7.99 11.08 8.18
N SER A 72 -8.74 12.00 7.60
CA SER A 72 -9.62 12.91 8.35
C SER A 72 -10.96 12.28 8.75
N LEU A 73 -11.42 11.27 7.99
CA LEU A 73 -12.63 10.50 8.25
C LEU A 73 -12.43 9.06 7.77
N PHE A 74 -12.76 8.11 8.64
CA PHE A 74 -12.84 6.71 8.29
C PHE A 74 -14.14 6.13 8.82
N ASP A 75 -15.07 5.85 7.91
CA ASP A 75 -16.36 5.25 8.22
C ASP A 75 -16.60 4.07 7.28
N VAL A 76 -16.77 2.89 7.88
CA VAL A 76 -17.03 1.64 7.15
C VAL A 76 -18.22 1.00 7.83
N ALA A 77 -19.36 1.03 7.14
CA ALA A 77 -20.55 0.34 7.59
C ALA A 77 -20.31 -1.18 7.60
N PRO A 78 -20.87 -1.91 8.57
CA PRO A 78 -20.78 -3.37 8.65
C PRO A 78 -21.45 -4.08 7.47
#